data_AF-A0A2X4WYN0-F1
#
_entry.id   AF-A0A2X4WYN0-F1
#
_cell.length_a   1.000
_cell.length_b   1.000
_cell.length_c   1.000
_cell.angle_alpha   90.00
_cell.angle_beta   90.00
_cell.angle_gamma   90.00
#
_symmetry.space_group_name_H-M   'P 1'
#
loop_
_entity.id
_entity.type
_entity.pdbx_description
1 polymer ?
#
loop_
_entity_poly.entity_id
_entity_poly.type
_entity_poly.pdbx_seq_one_letter_code
_entity_poly.pdbx_strand_id
1 'polypeptide(L)'
;MKKSETFTLLTLIANYYDQFEIDQKKVDTWHKALKPFMYKQLEENLLVHVAESPYPPRIARLVRKQTATSRMIPSIEETSKCAQQNSKPAQEQVIQNELKKMRAILGINRGEEL
;
A
#
# COMPACT_ATOMS: atom_id res chain seq x y z
N MET A 1 22.38 4.20 5.78
CA MET A 1 23.17 5.46 5.78
C MET A 1 23.93 5.67 7.09
N LYS A 2 24.97 6.51 7.10
CA LYS A 2 25.74 6.95 8.27
C LYS A 2 25.06 8.11 9.01
N LYS A 3 25.48 8.40 10.26
CA LYS A 3 24.93 9.52 11.05
C LYS A 3 25.24 10.89 10.43
N SER A 4 26.42 11.03 9.81
CA SER A 4 26.80 12.23 9.05
C SER A 4 25.86 12.49 7.88
N GLU A 5 25.50 11.44 7.14
CA GLU A 5 24.57 11.51 6.01
C GLU A 5 23.15 11.91 6.47
N THR A 6 22.74 11.52 7.68
CA THR A 6 21.41 11.94 8.20
C THR A 6 21.41 13.39 8.60
N PHE A 7 22.54 13.87 9.12
CA PHE A 7 22.69 15.27 9.45
C PHE A 7 22.64 16.12 8.18
N THR A 8 23.38 15.75 7.13
CA THR A 8 23.34 16.49 5.85
C THR A 8 21.94 16.49 5.24
N LEU A 9 21.22 15.37 5.26
CA LEU A 9 19.84 15.31 4.77
C LEU A 9 18.90 16.25 5.55
N LEU A 10 19.01 16.28 6.88
CA LEU A 10 18.20 17.15 7.74
C LEU A 10 18.53 18.62 7.55
N THR A 11 19.80 18.97 7.37
CA THR A 11 20.23 20.33 7.01
C THR A 11 19.65 20.77 5.68
N LEU A 12 19.61 19.86 4.70
CA LEU A 12 19.01 20.12 3.40
C LEU A 12 17.49 20.40 3.53
N ILE A 13 16.78 19.67 4.40
CA ILE A 13 15.38 19.94 4.72
C ILE A 13 15.22 21.31 5.39
N ALA A 14 16.06 21.66 6.37
CA ALA A 14 15.99 22.97 7.02
C ALA A 14 16.20 24.14 6.05
N ASN A 15 17.05 23.96 5.03
CA ASN A 15 17.26 24.97 3.99
C ASN A 15 16.05 25.17 3.07
N TYR A 16 15.20 24.15 2.89
CA TYR A 16 13.98 24.27 2.09
C TYR A 16 12.78 24.75 2.89
N TYR A 17 12.78 24.50 4.20
CA TYR A 17 11.65 24.81 5.07
C TYR A 17 12.15 25.53 6.33
N ASP A 18 12.00 26.85 6.37
CA ASP A 18 12.45 27.68 7.50
C ASP A 18 11.87 27.25 8.86
N GLN A 19 10.69 26.62 8.85
CA GLN A 19 10.02 26.10 10.05
C GLN A 19 10.66 24.82 10.60
N PHE A 20 11.61 24.23 9.89
CA PHE A 20 12.18 22.93 10.24
C PHE A 20 13.44 23.10 11.11
N GLU A 21 13.24 23.05 12.43
CA GLU A 21 14.34 23.10 13.39
C GLU A 21 15.03 21.74 13.57
N ILE A 22 16.36 21.76 13.52
CA ILE A 22 17.20 20.58 13.74
C ILE A 22 17.62 20.53 15.20
N ASP A 23 17.44 19.37 15.82
CA ASP A 23 17.91 19.08 17.18
C ASP A 23 18.68 17.75 17.18
N GLN A 24 19.66 17.60 18.06
CA GLN A 24 20.49 16.40 18.20
C GLN A 24 19.62 15.16 18.41
N LYS A 25 18.56 15.27 19.23
CA LYS A 25 17.61 14.19 19.48
C LYS A 25 16.82 13.80 18.23
N LYS A 26 16.47 14.79 17.39
CA LYS A 26 15.81 14.53 16.09
C LYS A 26 16.74 13.78 15.16
N VAL A 27 18.02 14.20 15.06
CA VAL A 27 19.03 13.51 14.23
C VAL A 27 19.18 12.06 14.65
N ASP A 28 19.30 11.78 15.95
CA ASP A 28 19.43 10.40 16.46
C ASP A 28 18.19 9.55 16.17
N THR A 29 17.01 10.15 16.31
CA THR A 29 15.74 9.45 16.05
C THR A 29 15.57 9.14 14.56
N TRP A 30 15.87 10.11 13.70
CA TRP A 30 15.83 9.94 12.25
C TRP A 30 16.88 8.94 11.77
N HIS A 31 18.08 8.94 12.36
CA HIS A 31 19.12 7.98 12.04
C HIS A 31 18.68 6.55 12.30
N LYS A 32 17.97 6.26 13.40
CA LYS A 32 17.41 4.93 13.67
C LYS A 32 16.46 4.47 12.57
N ALA A 33 15.59 5.37 12.09
CA ALA A 33 14.60 5.05 11.06
C ALA A 33 15.20 4.96 9.64
N LEU A 34 16.19 5.80 9.33
CA LEU A 34 16.78 5.92 8.00
C LEU A 34 18.01 5.03 7.79
N LYS A 35 18.53 4.39 8.84
CA LYS A 35 19.67 3.46 8.78
C LYS A 35 19.60 2.43 7.64
N PRO A 36 18.47 1.76 7.35
CA PRO A 36 18.41 0.75 6.30
C PRO A 36 18.35 1.31 4.86
N PHE A 37 18.20 2.63 4.69
CA PHE A 37 18.06 3.27 3.38
C PHE A 37 19.39 3.88 2.89
N MET A 38 19.47 4.05 1.57
CA MET A 38 20.60 4.71 0.91
C MET A 38 20.38 6.22 0.86
N TYR A 39 21.43 7.00 1.12
CA TYR A 39 21.36 8.46 1.15
C TYR A 39 20.83 9.05 -0.17
N LYS A 40 21.41 8.63 -1.32
CA LYS A 40 21.00 9.12 -2.65
C LYS A 40 19.50 8.94 -2.94
N GLN A 41 18.94 7.79 -2.55
CA GLN A 41 17.50 7.52 -2.74
C GLN A 41 16.62 8.48 -1.91
N LEU A 42 17.05 8.80 -0.69
CA LEU A 42 16.32 9.73 0.17
C LEU A 42 16.44 11.17 -0.32
N GLU A 43 17.59 11.55 -0.88
CA GLU A 43 17.84 12.86 -1.48
C GLU A 43 16.96 13.08 -2.72
N GLU A 44 16.90 12.12 -3.64
CA GLU A 44 16.00 12.17 -4.80
C GLU A 44 14.53 12.30 -4.37
N ASN A 45 14.10 11.49 -3.42
CA ASN A 45 12.73 11.55 -2.89
C ASN A 45 12.43 12.90 -2.21
N LEU A 46 13.43 13.50 -1.56
CA LEU A 46 13.30 14.82 -0.94
C LEU A 46 13.09 15.91 -1.99
N LEU A 47 13.89 15.90 -3.07
CA LEU A 47 13.77 16.88 -4.15
C LEU A 47 12.39 16.83 -4.82
N VAL A 48 11.89 15.63 -5.09
CA VAL A 48 10.53 15.45 -5.65
C VAL A 48 9.47 16.01 -4.69
N HIS A 49 9.60 15.73 -3.39
CA HIS A 49 8.63 16.23 -2.40
C HIS A 49 8.66 17.75 -2.26
N VAL A 50 9.84 18.37 -2.32
CA VAL A 50 10.00 19.83 -2.25
C VAL A 50 9.34 20.53 -3.43
N ALA A 51 9.34 19.92 -4.61
CA ALA A 51 8.64 20.46 -5.77
C ALA A 51 7.10 20.34 -5.64
N GLU A 52 6.60 19.31 -4.94
CA GLU A 52 5.16 19.03 -4.82
C GLU A 52 4.47 19.73 -3.63
N SER A 53 5.20 19.94 -2.53
CA SER A 53 4.60 20.29 -1.23
C SER A 53 5.34 21.44 -0.55
N PRO A 54 4.64 22.50 -0.10
CA PRO A 54 5.24 23.60 0.66
C PRO A 54 5.55 23.23 2.11
N TYR A 55 5.15 22.03 2.57
CA TYR A 55 5.34 21.58 3.94
C TYR A 55 6.47 20.56 4.10
N PRO A 56 7.19 20.57 5.26
CA PRO A 56 8.27 19.64 5.54
C PRO A 56 7.84 18.17 5.40
N PRO A 57 8.66 17.31 4.78
CA PRO A 57 8.33 15.90 4.62
C PRO A 57 8.34 15.17 5.97
N ARG A 58 7.37 14.25 6.12
CA ARG A 58 7.43 13.23 7.17
C ARG A 58 8.43 12.14 6.76
N ILE A 59 9.07 11.49 7.74
CA ILE A 59 9.99 10.35 7.52
C ILE A 59 9.34 9.29 6.61
N ALA A 60 8.06 8.96 6.85
CA ALA A 60 7.33 7.99 6.06
C ALA A 60 7.17 8.37 4.59
N ARG A 61 7.16 9.67 4.26
CA ARG A 61 7.05 10.16 2.88
C ARG A 61 8.39 10.03 2.15
N LEU A 62 9.51 10.29 2.83
CA LEU A 62 10.87 10.10 2.30
C LEU A 62 11.21 8.63 2.06
N VAL A 63 10.72 7.75 2.94
CA VAL A 63 11.00 6.31 2.91
C VAL A 63 10.08 5.56 1.95
N ARG A 64 8.86 6.05 1.72
CA ARG A 64 7.92 5.39 0.80
C ARG A 64 8.54 5.34 -0.59
N LYS A 65 8.86 4.13 -1.05
CA LYS A 65 8.88 3.85 -2.49
C LYS A 65 7.52 4.30 -3.03
N GLN A 66 7.50 5.01 -4.15
CA GLN A 66 6.25 5.25 -4.90
C GLN A 66 5.53 3.92 -4.94
N THR A 67 4.45 3.80 -4.16
CA THR A 67 3.72 2.55 -4.05
C THR A 67 3.22 2.27 -5.45
N ALA A 68 3.79 1.26 -6.09
CA ALA A 68 3.31 0.73 -7.34
C ALA A 68 1.79 0.62 -7.23
N THR A 69 1.09 1.44 -8.02
CA THR A 69 -0.18 1.09 -8.65
C THR A 69 -1.26 0.46 -7.75
N SER A 70 -1.23 0.68 -6.43
CA SER A 70 -2.23 0.09 -5.51
C SER A 70 -3.62 0.73 -5.65
N ARG A 71 -3.73 1.79 -6.46
CA ARG A 71 -4.99 2.42 -6.88
C ARG A 71 -5.15 2.40 -8.41
N MET A 72 -4.55 1.43 -9.09
CA MET A 72 -4.85 1.23 -10.51
C MET A 72 -6.32 0.79 -10.60
N ILE A 73 -7.17 1.69 -11.06
CA ILE A 73 -8.55 1.36 -11.42
C ILE A 73 -8.45 0.63 -12.76
N PRO A 74 -8.89 -0.63 -12.85
CA PRO A 74 -8.79 -1.37 -14.10
C PRO A 74 -9.57 -0.67 -15.22
N SER A 75 -9.01 -0.68 -16.43
CA SER A 75 -9.74 -0.18 -17.60
C SER A 75 -10.93 -1.09 -17.94
N ILE A 76 -11.82 -0.62 -18.82
CA ILE A 76 -12.94 -1.42 -19.32
C ILE A 76 -12.46 -2.73 -19.99
N GLU A 77 -11.31 -2.68 -20.67
CA GLU A 77 -10.69 -3.83 -21.33
C GLU A 77 -10.13 -4.83 -20.30
N GLU A 78 -9.48 -4.34 -19.26
CA GLU A 78 -8.95 -5.17 -18.16
C GLU A 78 -10.09 -5.83 -17.38
N THR A 79 -11.16 -5.08 -17.10
CA THR A 79 -12.37 -5.59 -16.44
C THR A 79 -13.05 -6.67 -17.27
N SER A 80 -13.15 -6.47 -18.59
CA SER A 80 -13.75 -7.45 -19.51
C SER A 80 -12.97 -8.77 -19.54
N LYS A 81 -11.63 -8.72 -19.48
CA LYS A 81 -10.79 -9.91 -19.41
C LYS A 81 -11.01 -10.71 -18.12
N CYS A 82 -11.17 -10.04 -16.97
CA CYS A 82 -11.48 -10.70 -15.71
C CYS A 82 -12.88 -11.31 -15.70
N ALA A 83 -13.88 -10.64 -16.28
CA ALA A 83 -15.24 -11.17 -16.40
C ALA A 83 -15.33 -12.39 -17.32
N GLN A 84 -14.47 -12.46 -18.34
CA GLN A 84 -14.37 -13.58 -19.27
C GLN A 84 -13.50 -14.74 -18.76
N GLN A 85 -12.87 -14.61 -17.59
CA GLN A 85 -12.23 -15.76 -16.97
C GLN A 85 -13.31 -16.77 -16.63
N ASN A 86 -13.41 -17.80 -17.48
CA ASN A 86 -14.38 -18.88 -17.39
C ASN A 86 -14.39 -19.45 -15.97
N SER A 87 -15.37 -19.04 -15.18
CA SER A 87 -15.70 -19.67 -13.92
C SER A 87 -15.93 -21.15 -14.23
N LYS A 88 -15.04 -22.01 -13.73
CA LYS A 88 -15.22 -23.45 -13.87
C LYS A 88 -16.43 -23.81 -13.02
N PRO A 89 -17.53 -24.32 -13.61
CA PRO A 89 -18.65 -24.76 -12.82
C PRO A 89 -18.17 -25.83 -11.83
N ALA A 90 -18.68 -25.78 -10.61
CA ALA A 90 -18.40 -26.80 -9.62
C ALA A 90 -18.87 -28.17 -10.15
N GLN A 91 -18.25 -29.24 -9.66
CA GLN A 91 -18.69 -30.60 -9.98
C GLN A 91 -20.13 -30.81 -9.50
N GLU A 92 -20.94 -31.52 -10.29
CA GLU A 92 -22.37 -31.75 -10.01
C GLU A 92 -22.61 -32.30 -8.59
N GLN A 93 -21.74 -33.19 -8.12
CA GLN A 93 -21.83 -33.75 -6.77
C GLN A 93 -21.71 -32.68 -5.67
N VAL A 94 -20.82 -31.70 -5.85
CA VAL A 94 -20.65 -30.59 -4.91
C VAL A 94 -21.89 -29.70 -4.93
N ILE A 95 -22.44 -29.43 -6.11
CA ILE A 95 -23.67 -28.64 -6.28
C ILE A 95 -24.83 -29.29 -5.53
N GLN A 96 -25.06 -30.59 -5.73
CA GLN A 96 -26.17 -31.31 -5.08
C GLN A 96 -26.01 -31.37 -3.55
N ASN A 97 -24.78 -31.58 -3.06
CA ASN A 97 -24.51 -31.59 -1.62
C ASN A 97 -24.77 -30.24 -0.97
N GLU A 98 -24.32 -29.15 -1.57
CA GLU A 98 -24.57 -27.80 -1.06
C GLU A 98 -26.05 -27.41 -1.17
N LEU A 99 -26.73 -27.76 -2.27
CA LEU A 99 -28.17 -27.56 -2.40
C LEU A 99 -28.96 -28.32 -1.32
N LYS A 100 -28.55 -29.55 -0.99
CA LYS A 100 -29.17 -30.33 0.10
C LYS A 100 -28.99 -29.64 1.46
N LYS A 101 -27.78 -29.12 1.75
CA LYS A 101 -27.52 -28.34 2.96
C LYS A 101 -28.39 -27.08 3.01
N MET A 102 -28.47 -26.33 1.90
CA MET A 102 -29.30 -25.12 1.81
C MET A 102 -30.77 -25.44 2.07
N ARG A 103 -31.31 -26.52 1.50
CA ARG A 103 -32.71 -26.94 1.74
C ARG A 103 -32.96 -27.28 3.20
N ALA A 104 -32.03 -27.97 3.86
CA ALA A 104 -32.15 -28.29 5.29
C ALA A 104 -32.16 -27.02 6.16
N ILE A 105 -31.29 -26.05 5.87
CA ILE A 105 -31.25 -24.76 6.58
C ILE A 105 -32.54 -23.98 6.37
N LEU A 106 -33.05 -23.97 5.14
CA LEU A 106 -34.25 -23.22 4.76
C LEU A 106 -35.55 -23.96 5.10
N GLY A 107 -35.47 -25.17 5.67
CA GLY A 107 -36.64 -25.99 6.00
C GLY A 107 -37.48 -26.43 4.78
N ILE A 108 -36.88 -26.43 3.59
CA ILE A 108 -37.56 -26.79 2.34
C ILE A 108 -37.56 -28.31 2.21
N ASN A 109 -38.58 -28.93 2.79
CA ASN A 109 -38.93 -30.31 2.48
C ASN A 109 -39.82 -30.27 1.25
N ARG A 110 -39.30 -30.65 0.07
CA ARG A 110 -40.22 -31.03 -1.02
C ARG A 110 -41.01 -32.21 -0.49
N GLY A 111 -42.32 -32.03 -0.34
CA GLY A 111 -43.22 -33.07 0.12
C GLY A 111 -42.99 -34.34 -0.70
N GLU A 112 -42.48 -35.37 -0.04
CA GLU A 112 -42.90 -36.74 -0.33
C GLU A 112 -44.35 -36.84 0.14
N GLU A 113 -45.27 -36.26 -0.62
CA GLU A 113 -46.67 -36.66 -0.58
C GLU A 113 -47.00 -37.25 -1.96
N LEU A 114 -47.11 -38.58 -1.95
CA LEU A 114 -47.62 -39.53 -2.94
C LEU A 114 -46.65 -39.98 -4.06
#